data_AF-R5LG66-F1
#
_entry.id   AF-R5LG66-F1
#
_cell.length_a   1.000
_cell.length_b   1.000
_cell.length_c   1.000
_cell.angle_alpha   90.00
_cell.angle_beta   90.00
_cell.angle_gamma   90.00
#
_symmetry.space_group_name_H-M   'P 1'
#
loop_
_entity.id
_entity.type
_entity.pdbx_description
1 polymer ?
#
loop_
_entity_poly.entity_id
_entity_poly.type
_entity_poly.pdbx_seq_one_letter_code
_entity_poly.pdbx_strand_id
1 'polypeptide(L)'
;MKKKRGGGIVAIVLIAIVVVFSLVTNIRALTGDESDYKTVTLEGAGEFFDMKYSVNYIPTATVHYYYGVSDDVDGIIVFRASKSFYKKNFLSTGYAKGDGVTVKGKIIKLKAKESKMLKEKGTSSTYYLGTDKALNVEYKSNAIRGIVLAVFMIILGIVGVISIKKGLTEKKAFMIVFWILVFGAAIYILHLLSYGGLFGI
;
A
#
# COMPACT_ATOMS: atom_id res chain seq x y z
N MET A 1 -35.87 -25.61 15.78
CA MET A 1 -34.86 -24.56 16.07
C MET A 1 -34.77 -23.58 14.90
N LYS A 2 -35.17 -22.31 15.07
CA LYS A 2 -35.00 -21.26 14.04
C LYS A 2 -33.51 -20.91 13.93
N LYS A 3 -32.87 -21.29 12.82
CA LYS A 3 -31.46 -20.96 12.51
C LYS A 3 -31.33 -19.44 12.49
N LYS A 4 -30.56 -18.84 13.43
CA LYS A 4 -30.30 -17.39 13.50
C LYS A 4 -29.55 -16.96 12.22
N ARG A 5 -30.30 -16.62 11.16
CA ARG A 5 -29.79 -16.18 9.84
C ARG A 5 -29.19 -14.75 9.88
N GLY A 6 -29.34 -14.02 10.98
CA GLY A 6 -28.90 -12.62 11.11
C GLY A 6 -27.38 -12.42 11.06
N GLY A 7 -26.59 -13.34 11.65
CA GLY A 7 -25.12 -13.18 11.69
C GLY A 7 -24.46 -13.26 10.32
N GLY A 8 -25.00 -14.08 9.40
CA GLY A 8 -24.48 -14.21 8.04
C GLY A 8 -24.73 -12.97 7.17
N ILE A 9 -25.89 -12.34 7.32
CA ILE A 9 -26.25 -11.13 6.56
C ILE A 9 -25.38 -9.94 7.00
N VAL A 10 -25.19 -9.76 8.32
CA VAL A 10 -24.35 -8.69 8.87
C VAL A 10 -22.90 -8.81 8.40
N ALA A 11 -22.32 -10.02 8.40
CA ALA A 11 -20.96 -10.25 7.92
C ALA A 11 -20.78 -9.92 6.42
N ILE A 12 -21.74 -10.30 5.58
CA ILE A 12 -21.72 -10.00 4.14
C ILE A 12 -21.78 -8.48 3.90
N VAL A 13 -22.66 -7.77 4.64
CA VAL A 13 -22.78 -6.31 4.54
C VAL A 13 -21.48 -5.62 4.96
N LEU A 14 -20.85 -6.06 6.05
CA LEU A 14 -19.57 -5.51 6.50
C LEU A 14 -18.45 -5.73 5.47
N ILE A 15 -18.36 -6.93 4.88
CA ILE A 15 -17.38 -7.21 3.82
C ILE A 15 -17.63 -6.32 2.60
N ALA A 16 -18.88 -6.16 2.17
CA ALA A 16 -19.23 -5.30 1.05
C ALA A 16 -18.84 -3.83 1.31
N ILE A 17 -19.10 -3.31 2.51
CA ILE A 17 -18.68 -1.96 2.90
C ILE A 17 -17.17 -1.82 2.84
N VAL A 18 -16.41 -2.78 3.37
CA VAL A 18 -14.93 -2.77 3.35
C VAL A 18 -14.40 -2.79 1.92
N VAL A 19 -14.97 -3.63 1.05
CA VAL A 19 -14.56 -3.74 -0.35
C VAL A 19 -14.85 -2.45 -1.11
N VAL A 20 -16.06 -1.89 -0.97
CA VAL A 20 -16.44 -0.63 -1.63
C VAL A 20 -15.59 0.52 -1.12
N PHE A 21 -15.39 0.62 0.20
CA PHE A 21 -14.55 1.65 0.79
C PHE A 21 -13.10 1.55 0.30
N SER A 22 -12.53 0.34 0.22
CA SER A 22 -11.20 0.10 -0.34
C SER A 22 -11.13 0.53 -1.80
N LEU A 23 -12.13 0.19 -2.61
CA LEU A 23 -12.17 0.55 -4.02
C LEU A 23 -12.24 2.08 -4.20
N VAL A 24 -13.14 2.76 -3.49
CA VAL A 24 -13.31 4.22 -3.53
C VAL A 24 -12.04 4.95 -3.09
N THR A 25 -11.42 4.52 -1.99
CA THR A 25 -10.20 5.15 -1.47
C THR A 25 -9.03 5.01 -2.43
N ASN A 26 -8.86 3.84 -3.06
CA ASN A 26 -7.80 3.62 -4.05
C ASN A 26 -8.07 4.36 -5.37
N ILE A 27 -9.32 4.43 -5.84
CA ILE A 27 -9.68 5.25 -7.01
C ILE A 27 -9.37 6.73 -6.73
N ARG A 28 -9.76 7.25 -5.57
CA ARG A 28 -9.45 8.63 -5.17
C ARG A 28 -7.95 8.88 -5.03
N ALA A 29 -7.14 7.86 -4.75
CA ALA A 29 -5.68 8.01 -4.76
C ALA A 29 -5.12 8.17 -6.19
N LEU A 30 -5.84 7.74 -7.22
CA LEU A 30 -5.49 7.92 -8.63
C LEU A 30 -6.09 9.18 -9.25
N THR A 31 -7.29 9.57 -8.81
CA THR A 31 -8.07 10.70 -9.35
C THR A 31 -8.20 11.86 -8.37
N GLY A 32 -7.31 11.92 -7.37
CA GLY A 32 -7.36 12.91 -6.30
C GLY A 32 -7.06 14.32 -6.79
N ASP A 33 -7.32 15.29 -5.91
CA ASP A 33 -7.03 16.70 -6.16
C ASP A 33 -5.51 16.89 -6.39
N GLU A 34 -5.12 17.69 -7.39
CA GLU A 34 -3.71 17.91 -7.70
C GLU A 34 -2.91 18.47 -6.51
N SER A 35 -3.57 19.20 -5.61
CA SER A 35 -2.98 19.73 -4.38
C SER A 35 -2.46 18.66 -3.41
N ASP A 36 -2.96 17.41 -3.51
CA ASP A 36 -2.47 16.27 -2.72
C ASP A 36 -1.13 15.73 -3.24
N TYR A 37 -0.62 16.22 -4.37
CA TYR A 37 0.56 15.68 -5.05
C TYR A 37 1.67 16.73 -5.17
N LYS A 38 2.91 16.25 -5.14
CA LYS A 38 4.09 17.04 -5.43
C LYS A 38 4.98 16.30 -6.42
N THR A 39 5.52 17.07 -7.37
CA THR A 39 6.55 16.60 -8.29
C THR A 39 7.86 17.26 -7.88
N VAL A 40 8.90 16.46 -7.72
CA VAL A 40 10.24 16.91 -7.34
C VAL A 40 11.28 16.10 -8.13
N THR A 41 12.38 16.71 -8.50
CA THR A 41 13.51 16.06 -9.14
C THR A 41 14.60 15.81 -8.11
N LEU A 42 14.82 14.54 -7.79
CA LEU A 42 15.78 14.13 -6.78
C LEU A 42 17.16 13.96 -7.41
N GLU A 43 18.12 14.78 -7.00
CA GLU A 43 19.52 14.65 -7.45
C GLU A 43 20.25 13.53 -6.71
N GLY A 44 19.85 13.32 -5.46
CA GLY A 44 20.35 12.24 -4.64
C GLY A 44 19.32 11.83 -3.58
N ALA A 45 19.46 10.60 -3.11
CA ALA A 45 18.69 10.08 -2.00
C ALA A 45 19.54 9.13 -1.16
N GLY A 46 19.16 8.98 0.11
CA GLY A 46 19.75 8.01 1.02
C GLY A 46 18.69 7.30 1.86
N GLU A 47 19.03 6.10 2.35
CA GLU A 47 18.21 5.37 3.31
C GLU A 47 18.09 6.18 4.61
N PHE A 48 16.86 6.32 5.14
CA PHE A 48 16.62 7.18 6.30
C PHE A 48 16.21 6.41 7.55
N PHE A 49 15.12 5.64 7.45
CA PHE A 49 14.69 4.69 8.48
C PHE A 49 13.67 3.69 7.94
N ASP A 50 13.58 2.56 8.61
CA ASP A 50 12.62 1.50 8.31
C ASP A 50 11.58 1.39 9.42
N MET A 51 10.31 1.36 9.01
CA MET A 51 9.18 1.15 9.91
C MET A 51 8.70 -0.27 9.87
N LYS A 52 9.01 -1.01 10.93
CA LYS A 52 8.49 -2.35 11.17
C LYS A 52 7.14 -2.29 11.89
N TYR A 53 6.15 -2.95 11.30
CA TYR A 53 4.81 -3.14 11.81
C TYR A 53 4.61 -4.62 12.14
N SER A 54 3.97 -4.93 13.26
CA SER A 54 3.64 -6.30 13.67
C SER A 54 2.23 -6.38 14.25
N VAL A 55 1.62 -7.55 14.14
CA VAL A 55 0.36 -7.93 14.79
C VAL A 55 0.66 -9.18 15.59
N ASN A 56 0.52 -9.12 16.92
CA ASN A 56 0.87 -10.22 17.83
C ASN A 56 2.26 -10.83 17.53
N TYR A 57 3.29 -9.98 17.43
CA TYR A 57 4.69 -10.37 17.17
C TYR A 57 4.99 -11.00 15.81
N ILE A 58 3.97 -11.27 14.99
CA ILE A 58 4.16 -11.67 13.60
C ILE A 58 4.60 -10.42 12.84
N PRO A 59 5.80 -10.40 12.22
CA PRO A 59 6.21 -9.31 11.37
C PRO A 59 5.21 -9.18 10.26
N THR A 60 4.59 -8.02 10.22
CA THR A 60 3.64 -7.69 9.19
C THR A 60 4.42 -6.85 8.19
N ALA A 61 4.67 -5.56 8.40
CA ALA A 61 5.26 -4.70 7.36
C ALA A 61 6.63 -4.17 7.66
N THR A 62 7.42 -3.97 6.60
CA THR A 62 8.48 -2.97 6.60
C THR A 62 8.15 -1.89 5.58
N VAL A 63 8.09 -0.64 6.03
CA VAL A 63 7.95 0.54 5.17
C VAL A 63 9.27 1.29 5.19
N HIS A 64 9.87 1.49 4.01
CA HIS A 64 11.17 2.15 3.88
C HIS A 64 10.98 3.64 3.63
N TYR A 65 11.64 4.45 4.45
CA TYR A 65 11.73 5.89 4.29
C TYR A 65 13.14 6.27 3.85
N TYR A 66 13.19 7.19 2.89
CA TYR A 66 14.40 7.76 2.34
C TYR A 66 14.36 9.27 2.52
N TYR A 67 15.55 9.87 2.55
CA TYR A 67 15.71 11.30 2.44
C TYR A 67 16.24 11.62 1.06
N GLY A 68 15.68 12.64 0.41
CA GLY A 68 16.06 13.10 -0.91
C GLY A 68 16.49 14.55 -0.86
N VAL A 69 17.44 14.89 -1.72
CA VAL A 69 17.89 16.25 -1.97
C VAL A 69 17.43 16.64 -3.37
N SER A 70 16.94 17.86 -3.49
CA SER A 70 16.41 18.42 -4.72
C SER A 70 16.69 19.91 -4.74
N ASP A 71 17.09 20.42 -5.89
CA ASP A 71 17.23 21.86 -6.11
C ASP A 71 15.88 22.57 -6.30
N ASP A 72 14.79 21.81 -6.48
CA ASP A 72 13.45 22.35 -6.69
C ASP A 72 12.83 22.95 -5.41
N VAL A 73 13.31 22.54 -4.23
CA VAL A 73 12.70 22.86 -2.94
C VAL A 73 13.74 23.11 -1.86
N ASP A 74 13.42 23.99 -0.92
CA ASP A 74 14.23 24.15 0.29
C ASP A 74 13.91 23.05 1.31
N GLY A 75 14.96 22.45 1.85
CA GLY A 75 14.91 21.37 2.83
C GLY A 75 14.88 19.95 2.25
N ILE A 76 15.03 18.98 3.16
CA ILE A 76 15.13 17.57 2.82
C ILE A 76 13.74 17.00 2.50
N ILE A 77 13.63 16.29 1.39
CA ILE A 77 12.41 15.58 1.00
C ILE A 77 12.41 14.21 1.68
N VAL A 78 11.50 13.99 2.62
CA VAL A 78 11.25 12.64 3.14
C VAL A 78 10.24 11.95 2.24
N PHE A 79 10.60 10.79 1.71
CA PHE A 79 9.72 10.00 0.87
C PHE A 79 9.76 8.51 1.22
N ARG A 80 8.64 7.82 1.00
CA ARG A 80 8.57 6.36 1.08
C ARG A 80 8.59 5.74 -0.30
N ALA A 81 9.35 4.67 -0.44
CA ALA A 81 9.46 3.90 -1.67
C ALA A 81 9.87 2.45 -1.38
N SER A 82 9.73 1.56 -2.35
CA SER A 82 10.27 0.22 -2.30
C SER A 82 11.80 0.24 -2.44
N LYS A 83 12.47 -0.79 -1.90
CA LYS A 83 13.91 -0.99 -2.11
C LYS A 83 14.26 -1.13 -3.60
N SER A 84 13.38 -1.76 -4.37
CA SER A 84 13.55 -1.88 -5.82
C SER A 84 13.46 -0.53 -6.51
N PHE A 85 12.53 0.34 -6.11
CA PHE A 85 12.51 1.73 -6.58
C PHE A 85 13.84 2.42 -6.29
N TYR A 86 14.35 2.35 -5.05
CA TYR A 86 15.61 3.00 -4.70
C TYR A 86 16.79 2.47 -5.53
N LYS A 87 16.99 1.14 -5.56
CA LYS A 87 18.07 0.50 -6.33
C LYS A 87 17.98 0.75 -7.83
N LYS A 88 16.78 0.89 -8.37
CA LYS A 88 16.56 1.18 -9.80
C LYS A 88 17.00 2.60 -10.15
N ASN A 89 16.75 3.57 -9.28
CA ASN A 89 16.87 4.99 -9.59
C ASN A 89 18.13 5.66 -9.01
N PHE A 90 18.75 5.11 -7.97
CA PHE A 90 19.91 5.71 -7.30
C PHE A 90 21.12 4.76 -7.27
N LEU A 91 22.31 5.34 -7.32
CA LEU A 91 23.59 4.67 -7.11
C LEU A 91 23.77 4.32 -5.63
N SER A 92 24.69 3.40 -5.33
CA SER A 92 25.04 3.06 -3.94
C SER A 92 25.64 4.25 -3.17
N THR A 93 26.20 5.23 -3.89
CA THR A 93 26.70 6.50 -3.37
C THR A 93 25.59 7.51 -3.07
N GLY A 94 24.33 7.20 -3.41
CA GLY A 94 23.16 8.04 -3.17
C GLY A 94 22.79 8.97 -4.33
N TYR A 95 23.68 9.21 -5.29
CA TYR A 95 23.36 10.02 -6.47
C TYR A 95 22.33 9.36 -7.39
N ALA A 96 21.52 10.17 -8.05
CA ALA A 96 20.64 9.72 -9.12
C ALA A 96 21.41 9.00 -10.23
N LYS A 97 20.79 7.96 -10.80
CA LYS A 97 21.29 7.32 -12.02
C LYS A 97 20.84 8.14 -13.23
N GLY A 98 21.61 9.17 -13.57
CA GLY A 98 21.32 10.12 -14.66
C GLY A 98 21.20 11.56 -14.15
N ASP A 99 20.52 12.42 -14.92
CA ASP A 99 20.36 13.86 -14.63
C ASP A 99 19.31 14.17 -13.55
N GLY A 100 19.18 13.30 -12.55
CA GLY A 100 18.15 13.37 -11.52
C GLY A 100 16.97 12.40 -11.74
N VAL A 101 16.20 12.17 -10.67
CA VAL A 101 15.03 11.29 -10.66
C VAL A 101 13.79 12.12 -10.37
N THR A 102 13.06 12.51 -11.42
CA THR A 102 11.77 13.19 -11.26
C THR A 102 10.70 12.24 -10.77
N VAL A 103 10.16 12.51 -9.58
CA VAL A 103 9.09 11.73 -8.96
C VAL A 103 7.86 12.60 -8.71
N LYS A 104 6.71 12.17 -9.21
CA LYS A 104 5.41 12.64 -8.71
C LYS A 104 4.99 11.72 -7.57
N GLY A 105 4.78 12.27 -6.38
CA GLY A 105 4.31 11.51 -5.23
C GLY A 105 3.09 12.15 -4.57
N LYS A 106 2.34 11.33 -3.84
CA LYS A 106 1.21 11.79 -3.03
C LYS A 106 1.69 12.18 -1.63
N ILE A 107 1.32 13.36 -1.14
CA ILE A 107 1.56 13.75 0.24
C ILE A 107 0.74 12.84 1.15
N ILE A 108 1.39 12.19 2.10
CA ILE A 108 0.75 11.36 3.11
C ILE A 108 1.01 11.92 4.49
N LYS A 109 0.01 11.84 5.36
CA LYS A 109 0.19 12.08 6.79
C LYS A 109 0.82 10.84 7.42
N LEU A 110 1.86 11.06 8.20
CA LEU A 110 2.57 10.01 8.92
C LEU A 110 1.81 9.61 10.18
N LYS A 111 1.94 8.33 10.56
CA LYS A 111 1.43 7.86 11.86
C LYS A 111 2.25 8.48 12.98
N ALA A 112 1.72 8.44 14.21
CA ALA A 112 2.38 9.01 15.38
C ALA A 112 3.82 8.48 15.58
N LYS A 113 4.02 7.16 15.39
CA LYS A 113 5.34 6.53 15.51
C LYS A 113 6.34 7.01 14.44
N GLU A 114 5.89 7.13 13.20
CA GLU A 114 6.68 7.66 12.08
C GLU A 114 7.05 9.13 12.28
N SER A 115 6.06 9.95 12.67
CA SER A 115 6.26 11.37 12.94
C SER A 115 7.23 11.59 14.10
N LYS A 116 7.15 10.75 15.14
CA LYS A 116 8.11 10.78 16.26
C LYS A 116 9.54 10.52 15.78
N MET A 117 9.74 9.51 14.92
CA MET A 117 11.07 9.22 14.36
C MET A 117 11.62 10.36 13.50
N LEU A 118 10.76 11.07 12.75
CA LEU A 118 11.19 12.28 12.03
C LEU A 118 11.62 13.39 12.97
N LYS A 119 10.84 13.67 14.01
CA LYS A 119 11.14 14.73 14.99
C LYS A 119 12.42 14.46 15.79
N GLU A 120 12.75 13.19 16.01
CA GLU A 120 14.00 12.80 16.68
C GLU A 120 15.23 12.99 15.78
N LYS A 121 15.05 12.97 14.45
CA LYS A 121 16.13 13.15 13.46
C LYS A 121 16.30 14.59 12.97
N GLY A 122 15.29 15.45 13.13
CA GLY A 122 15.32 16.84 12.67
C GLY A 122 14.08 17.64 13.06
N THR A 123 14.04 18.90 12.65
CA THR A 123 12.94 19.83 12.97
C THR A 123 12.07 20.11 11.74
N SER A 124 10.95 20.83 11.93
CA SER A 124 10.06 21.17 10.81
C SER A 124 10.71 22.06 9.75
N SER A 125 11.72 22.85 10.10
CA SER A 125 12.47 23.67 9.13
C SER A 125 13.52 22.87 8.35
N THR A 126 13.85 21.65 8.78
CA THR A 126 14.79 20.77 8.08
C THR A 126 14.14 20.04 6.91
N TYR A 127 12.83 19.80 6.98
CA TYR A 127 12.11 18.95 6.03
C TYR A 127 11.10 19.74 5.21
N TYR A 128 11.14 19.58 3.90
CA TYR A 128 10.27 20.30 2.95
C TYR A 128 8.76 20.18 3.29
N LEU A 129 8.32 19.01 3.73
CA LEU A 129 6.91 18.75 4.08
C LEU A 129 6.64 18.83 5.59
N GLY A 130 7.64 19.19 6.40
CA GLY A 130 7.59 19.13 7.86
C GLY A 130 7.83 17.72 8.43
N THR A 131 7.50 17.55 9.71
CA THR A 131 7.81 16.31 10.48
C THR A 131 6.62 15.36 10.63
N ASP A 132 5.47 15.68 10.05
CA ASP A 132 4.24 14.88 10.14
C ASP A 132 3.76 14.37 8.76
N LYS A 133 4.52 14.66 7.70
CA LYS A 133 4.19 14.29 6.32
C LYS A 133 5.39 13.69 5.61
N ALA A 134 5.10 12.88 4.61
CA ALA A 134 6.09 12.37 3.67
C ALA A 134 5.49 12.27 2.26
N LEU A 135 6.35 12.11 1.27
CA LEU A 135 5.95 11.88 -0.11
C LEU A 135 5.85 10.37 -0.37
N ASN A 136 4.73 9.90 -0.89
CA ASN A 136 4.56 8.52 -1.35
C ASN A 136 4.74 8.46 -2.87
N VAL A 137 5.92 8.07 -3.34
CA VAL A 137 6.25 8.06 -4.78
C VAL A 137 5.64 6.88 -5.53
N GLU A 138 5.26 5.82 -4.82
CA GLU A 138 4.62 4.63 -5.41
C GLU A 138 3.09 4.61 -5.23
N TYR A 139 2.47 5.78 -4.98
CA TYR A 139 1.03 5.88 -4.74
C TYR A 139 0.17 5.28 -5.86
N LYS A 140 0.58 5.43 -7.13
CA LYS A 140 -0.15 4.83 -8.27
C LYS A 140 -0.10 3.31 -8.24
N SER A 141 1.09 2.75 -8.06
CA SER A 141 1.28 1.30 -7.97
C SER A 141 0.46 0.74 -6.80
N ASN A 142 0.53 1.38 -5.64
CA ASN A 142 -0.22 0.95 -4.45
C ASN A 142 -1.74 1.02 -4.67
N ALA A 143 -2.23 2.08 -5.30
CA ALA A 143 -3.65 2.24 -5.59
C ALA A 143 -4.17 1.22 -6.63
N ILE A 144 -3.42 0.99 -7.71
CA ILE A 144 -3.75 -0.03 -8.73
C ILE A 144 -3.84 -1.41 -8.07
N ARG A 145 -2.85 -1.77 -7.25
CA ARG A 145 -2.84 -3.04 -6.50
C ARG A 145 -4.07 -3.17 -5.60
N GLY A 146 -4.43 -2.09 -4.89
CA GLY A 146 -5.64 -2.05 -4.07
C GLY A 146 -6.93 -2.28 -4.87
N ILE A 147 -7.04 -1.68 -6.06
CA ILE A 147 -8.17 -1.87 -6.97
C ILE A 147 -8.24 -3.32 -7.46
N VAL A 148 -7.11 -3.89 -7.93
CA VAL A 148 -7.07 -5.27 -8.42
C VAL A 148 -7.51 -6.25 -7.33
N LEU A 149 -7.02 -6.06 -6.10
CA LEU A 149 -7.41 -6.89 -4.96
C LEU A 149 -8.90 -6.75 -4.61
N ALA A 150 -9.46 -5.54 -4.66
CA ALA A 150 -10.88 -5.30 -4.43
C ALA A 150 -11.75 -5.97 -5.51
N VAL A 151 -11.38 -5.87 -6.80
CA VAL A 151 -12.06 -6.56 -7.90
C VAL A 151 -12.03 -8.07 -7.71
N PHE A 152 -10.88 -8.62 -7.32
CA PHE A 152 -10.75 -10.05 -7.04
C PHE A 152 -11.68 -10.51 -5.92
N MET A 153 -11.79 -9.74 -4.82
CA MET A 153 -12.73 -10.04 -3.74
C MET A 153 -14.19 -10.03 -4.19
N ILE A 154 -14.58 -9.12 -5.09
CA ILE A 154 -15.93 -9.10 -5.66
C ILE A 154 -16.20 -10.38 -6.46
N ILE A 155 -15.26 -10.80 -7.31
CA ILE A 155 -15.38 -12.03 -8.10
C ILE A 155 -15.54 -13.24 -7.16
N LEU A 156 -14.69 -13.36 -6.13
CA LEU A 156 -14.81 -14.43 -5.13
C LEU A 156 -16.17 -14.44 -4.44
N GLY A 157 -16.70 -13.27 -4.07
CA GLY A 157 -18.02 -13.14 -3.46
C GLY A 157 -19.13 -13.63 -4.38
N ILE A 158 -19.12 -13.23 -5.65
CA ILE A 158 -20.12 -13.65 -6.66
C ILE A 158 -20.06 -15.17 -6.88
N VAL A 159 -18.86 -15.72 -7.08
CA VAL A 159 -18.66 -17.17 -7.26
C VAL A 159 -19.15 -17.94 -6.03
N GLY A 160 -18.85 -17.46 -4.83
CA GLY A 160 -19.34 -18.05 -3.58
C GLY A 160 -20.87 -18.11 -3.52
N VAL A 161 -21.56 -17.01 -3.84
CA VAL A 161 -23.02 -16.95 -3.83
C VAL A 161 -23.65 -17.89 -4.87
N ILE A 162 -23.11 -17.92 -6.09
CA ILE A 162 -23.61 -18.80 -7.17
C ILE A 162 -23.48 -20.27 -6.76
N SER A 163 -22.37 -20.64 -6.14
CA SER A 163 -22.12 -22.03 -5.73
C SER A 163 -23.00 -22.49 -4.59
N ILE A 164 -23.31 -21.62 -3.62
CA ILE A 164 -24.29 -21.92 -2.57
C ILE A 164 -25.68 -22.10 -3.19
N LYS A 165 -26.10 -21.21 -4.10
CA LYS A 165 -27.41 -21.31 -4.78
C LYS A 165 -27.56 -22.60 -5.59
N LYS A 166 -26.47 -23.12 -6.16
CA LYS A 166 -26.46 -24.35 -6.95
C LYS A 166 -26.22 -25.63 -6.13
N GLY A 167 -26.14 -25.55 -4.79
CA GLY A 167 -25.85 -26.70 -3.94
C GLY A 167 -24.47 -27.33 -4.18
N LEU A 168 -23.54 -26.57 -4.78
CA LEU A 168 -22.22 -27.04 -5.20
C LEU A 168 -21.21 -27.14 -4.05
N THR A 169 -21.59 -26.70 -2.84
CA THR A 169 -20.72 -26.67 -1.65
C THR A 169 -20.21 -28.05 -1.23
N GLU A 170 -20.87 -29.14 -1.63
CA GLU A 170 -20.46 -30.51 -1.30
C GLU A 170 -19.65 -31.21 -2.41
N LYS A 171 -19.52 -30.61 -3.61
CA LYS A 171 -18.79 -31.23 -4.72
C LYS A 171 -17.29 -30.94 -4.62
N LYS A 172 -16.47 -31.99 -4.53
CA LYS A 172 -14.99 -31.92 -4.49
C LYS A 172 -14.39 -30.95 -5.52
N ALA A 173 -14.93 -30.90 -6.75
CA ALA A 173 -14.47 -30.00 -7.80
C ALA A 173 -14.65 -28.51 -7.47
N PHE A 174 -15.75 -28.14 -6.80
CA PHE A 174 -15.96 -26.75 -6.37
C PHE A 174 -15.01 -26.36 -5.24
N MET A 175 -14.79 -27.27 -4.28
CA MET A 175 -13.76 -27.09 -3.25
C MET A 175 -12.37 -26.89 -3.86
N ILE A 176 -12.00 -27.67 -4.88
CA ILE A 176 -10.71 -27.53 -5.57
C ILE A 176 -10.59 -26.15 -6.25
N VAL A 177 -11.60 -25.73 -7.02
CA VAL A 177 -11.59 -24.41 -7.70
C VAL A 177 -11.60 -23.26 -6.68
N PHE A 178 -12.37 -23.37 -5.60
CA PHE A 178 -12.37 -22.40 -4.51
C PHE A 178 -11.00 -22.31 -3.83
N TRP A 179 -10.38 -23.45 -3.52
CA TRP A 179 -9.02 -23.47 -2.94
C TRP A 179 -7.97 -22.96 -3.93
N ILE A 180 -8.05 -23.24 -5.24
CA ILE A 180 -7.15 -22.65 -6.25
C ILE A 180 -7.32 -21.13 -6.31
N LEU A 181 -8.55 -20.63 -6.22
CA LEU A 181 -8.83 -19.20 -6.18
C LEU A 181 -8.32 -18.55 -4.89
N VAL A 182 -8.50 -19.20 -3.74
CA VAL A 182 -7.98 -18.75 -2.44
C VAL A 182 -6.46 -18.80 -2.40
N PHE A 183 -5.83 -19.86 -2.91
CA PHE A 183 -4.38 -19.98 -3.04
C PHE A 183 -3.83 -18.98 -4.06
N GLY A 184 -4.54 -18.76 -5.17
CA GLY A 184 -4.20 -17.72 -6.14
C GLY A 184 -4.29 -16.33 -5.53
N ALA A 185 -5.32 -16.04 -4.73
CA ALA A 185 -5.43 -14.82 -3.95
C ALA A 185 -4.30 -14.72 -2.93
N ALA A 186 -3.98 -15.80 -2.22
CA ALA A 186 -2.94 -15.83 -1.20
C ALA A 186 -1.55 -15.65 -1.81
N ILE A 187 -1.26 -16.27 -2.97
CA ILE A 187 -0.01 -16.10 -3.73
C ILE A 187 0.07 -14.71 -4.33
N TYR A 188 -1.04 -14.18 -4.87
CA TYR A 188 -1.08 -12.81 -5.39
C TYR A 188 -0.92 -11.78 -4.28
N ILE A 189 -1.55 -11.99 -3.11
CA ILE A 189 -1.30 -11.23 -1.89
C ILE A 189 0.19 -11.38 -1.53
N LEU A 190 0.75 -12.59 -1.42
CA LEU A 190 2.18 -12.80 -1.14
C LEU A 190 3.09 -12.05 -2.13
N HIS A 191 2.74 -12.04 -3.41
CA HIS A 191 3.47 -11.38 -4.48
C HIS A 191 3.36 -9.84 -4.38
N LEU A 192 2.18 -9.33 -4.05
CA LEU A 192 1.94 -7.93 -3.73
C LEU A 192 2.70 -7.48 -2.47
N LEU A 193 2.76 -8.36 -1.45
CA LEU A 193 3.54 -8.16 -0.24
C LEU A 193 5.05 -8.11 -0.59
N SER A 194 5.53 -8.99 -1.47
CA SER A 194 6.92 -9.05 -1.93
C SER A 194 7.38 -7.84 -2.74
N TYR A 195 6.53 -7.22 -3.56
CA TYR A 195 6.93 -6.12 -4.47
C TYR A 195 6.51 -4.71 -4.03
N GLY A 196 5.81 -4.55 -2.92
CA GLY A 196 5.42 -3.22 -2.45
C GLY A 196 4.65 -3.28 -1.15
N GLY A 197 5.40 -3.38 -0.06
CA GLY A 197 5.24 -2.48 1.08
C GLY A 197 3.89 -2.44 1.78
N LEU A 198 2.97 -3.38 1.53
CA LEU A 198 2.00 -3.69 2.56
C LEU A 198 2.68 -4.57 3.60
N PHE A 199 3.50 -5.57 3.20
CA PHE A 199 4.37 -6.45 4.02
C PHE A 199 5.63 -6.91 3.23
N GLY A 200 6.60 -6.01 2.99
CA GLY A 200 7.82 -6.33 2.21
C GLY A 200 8.82 -7.25 2.93
N ILE A 201 9.15 -8.38 2.30
CA ILE A 201 10.39 -9.17 2.52
C ILE A 201 11.58 -8.34 2.03
#